data_AF-A0A396HKH5-F1
#
_entry.id   AF-A0A396HKH5-F1
#
_cell.length_a   1.000
_cell.length_b   1.000
_cell.length_c   1.000
_cell.angle_alpha   90.00
_cell.angle_beta   90.00
_cell.angle_gamma   90.00
#
_symmetry.space_group_name_H-M   'P 1'
#
loop_
_entity.id
_entity.type
_entity.pdbx_description
1 polymer ?
#
loop_
_entity_poly.entity_id
_entity_poly.type
_entity_poly.pdbx_seq_one_letter_code
_entity_poly.pdbx_strand_id
1 'polypeptide(L)'
;MQGGAWVGRLTSQDVISNLCYIYRAARKLESMRLTAGSCLVRLVRFNPPSIQSVIEKLSFKDLASALVKGSPRVQQISLNLLNTTMLGSHMITNVGRYLIQFAEDKNLIPSLLALVEQGSEVLKGKALVFVALLCKHGRRWLPQFFCSHKLLSVVDRLGKDKDALCAAVLLDIITGDIQQMMGGRRHGQISSLTSRSAPKSNIHLFPVVLHLLESSAFKHKVATLPVLRQLANLIKLVEAPFQGRDDFQITLLRSLESLTEKSSVILVNPDIFLREILPSLTVLYKGNKDGDARFLCLKIFFDVMIILLSEPVEEEQRLNDLKFVSNTHFLPFYPTLIEDEDPIPIFAHKLLVMLLEFSFISIPDILHLKTISQCFEFFLGDLSNANVNNVKLCLSLDSAPEMESKLLSQLKVVRRIGNFLEFVCAKGMEELLEPTLGLCRDFLARSVSCTKGFSYTTEPAPLGDCPPEVSGVIDPQQCIRDIADFGSNVGVFLELSASRETSVADIASQCVVLLLKAAPREATTGLLTNFPKVTRMLHALGYACKQYLLHAMILSISISEISRIEVIVSELNKSSVHALANTARLAALELQRLPRCI
;
A
#
# COMPACT_ATOMS: atom_id res chain seq x y z
N MET A 1 64.10 -7.14 -23.21
CA MET A 1 63.59 -8.33 -23.94
C MET A 1 64.44 -9.58 -23.63
N GLN A 2 64.32 -10.18 -22.44
CA GLN A 2 64.99 -11.47 -22.10
C GLN A 2 64.02 -12.57 -21.60
N GLY A 3 62.71 -12.29 -21.51
CA GLY A 3 61.70 -13.27 -21.07
C GLY A 3 61.17 -14.22 -22.14
N GLY A 4 61.33 -13.92 -23.43
CA GLY A 4 60.64 -14.63 -24.52
C GLY A 4 61.00 -16.11 -24.67
N ALA A 5 62.29 -16.45 -24.59
CA ALA A 5 62.76 -17.83 -24.79
C ALA A 5 62.43 -18.77 -23.60
N TRP A 6 62.40 -18.23 -22.37
CA TRP A 6 62.03 -18.99 -21.17
C TRP A 6 60.52 -19.19 -21.06
N VAL A 7 59.75 -18.17 -21.41
CA VAL A 7 58.28 -18.24 -21.48
C VAL A 7 57.84 -19.29 -22.51
N GLY A 8 58.49 -19.35 -23.69
CA GLY A 8 58.19 -20.37 -24.71
C GLY A 8 58.46 -21.82 -24.30
N ARG A 9 59.46 -22.08 -23.44
CA ARG A 9 59.72 -23.44 -22.91
C ARG A 9 58.68 -23.86 -21.87
N LEU A 10 58.24 -22.92 -21.04
CA LEU A 10 57.24 -23.15 -19.98
C LEU A 10 55.81 -23.30 -20.52
N THR A 11 55.53 -22.81 -21.73
CA THR A 11 54.23 -22.96 -22.41
C THR A 11 54.17 -24.14 -23.37
N SER A 12 55.21 -24.99 -23.40
CA SER A 12 55.23 -26.21 -24.21
C SER A 12 54.15 -27.21 -23.78
N GLN A 13 53.64 -28.00 -24.74
CA GLN A 13 52.60 -29.00 -24.49
C GLN A 13 53.03 -30.06 -23.47
N ASP A 14 54.31 -30.44 -23.47
CA ASP A 14 54.85 -31.41 -22.52
C ASP A 14 54.81 -30.90 -21.09
N VAL A 15 55.16 -29.62 -20.87
CA VAL A 15 55.10 -28.98 -19.54
C VAL A 15 53.65 -28.88 -19.07
N ILE A 16 52.72 -28.48 -19.94
CA ILE A 16 51.29 -28.42 -19.63
C ILE A 16 50.77 -29.81 -19.26
N SER A 17 51.09 -30.83 -20.05
CA SER A 17 50.69 -32.23 -19.81
C SER A 17 51.21 -32.75 -18.48
N ASN A 18 52.49 -32.52 -18.18
CA ASN A 18 53.13 -32.92 -16.93
C ASN A 18 52.50 -32.22 -15.71
N LEU A 19 52.23 -30.92 -15.80
CA LEU A 19 51.58 -30.18 -14.72
C LEU A 19 50.15 -30.66 -14.47
N CYS A 20 49.38 -30.92 -15.53
CA CYS A 20 48.03 -31.50 -15.43
C CYS A 20 48.06 -32.90 -14.79
N TYR A 21 49.04 -33.75 -15.17
CA TYR A 21 49.24 -35.06 -14.57
C TYR A 21 49.56 -34.96 -13.07
N ILE A 22 50.52 -34.10 -12.69
CA ILE A 22 50.90 -33.90 -11.28
C ILE A 22 49.68 -33.42 -10.47
N TYR A 23 48.89 -32.48 -10.99
CA TYR A 23 47.71 -31.97 -10.31
C TYR A 23 46.65 -33.06 -10.05
N ARG A 24 46.39 -33.91 -11.06
CA ARG A 24 45.39 -34.99 -11.00
C ARG A 24 45.84 -36.21 -10.19
N ALA A 25 47.15 -36.46 -10.08
CA ALA A 25 47.68 -37.67 -9.48
C ALA A 25 47.39 -37.77 -7.96
N ALA A 26 46.35 -38.52 -7.60
CA ALA A 26 45.92 -38.71 -6.20
C ALA A 26 47.02 -39.29 -5.28
N ARG A 27 47.98 -40.05 -5.84
CA ARG A 27 49.11 -40.65 -5.11
C ARG A 27 50.27 -39.68 -4.84
N LYS A 28 50.25 -38.46 -5.38
CA LYS A 28 51.28 -37.44 -5.14
C LYS A 28 50.97 -36.63 -3.88
N LEU A 29 52.03 -36.12 -3.23
CA LEU A 29 51.92 -35.25 -2.06
C LEU A 29 51.02 -34.04 -2.37
N GLU A 30 50.08 -33.71 -1.48
CA GLU A 30 49.10 -32.65 -1.72
C GLU A 30 49.75 -31.29 -2.03
N SER A 31 50.83 -30.93 -1.33
CA SER A 31 51.58 -29.69 -1.60
C SER A 31 52.16 -29.63 -3.01
N MET A 32 52.60 -30.76 -3.57
CA MET A 32 53.08 -30.87 -4.95
C MET A 32 51.94 -30.68 -5.95
N ARG A 33 50.78 -31.29 -5.67
CA ARG A 33 49.56 -31.15 -6.49
C ARG A 33 49.08 -29.70 -6.51
N LEU A 34 48.96 -29.06 -5.35
CA LEU A 34 48.51 -27.67 -5.22
C LEU A 34 49.48 -26.69 -5.89
N THR A 35 50.78 -26.92 -5.77
CA THR A 35 51.79 -26.13 -6.49
C THR A 35 51.63 -26.26 -8.00
N ALA A 36 51.47 -27.48 -8.52
CA ALA A 36 51.21 -27.70 -9.95
C ALA A 36 49.94 -27.00 -10.43
N GLY A 37 48.83 -27.10 -9.68
CA GLY A 37 47.59 -26.40 -10.00
C GLY A 37 47.72 -24.87 -9.96
N SER A 38 48.47 -24.34 -9.00
CA SER A 38 48.78 -22.90 -8.92
C SER A 38 49.64 -22.43 -10.10
N CYS A 39 50.60 -23.26 -10.55
CA CYS A 39 51.39 -23.01 -11.76
C CYS A 39 50.50 -23.00 -13.01
N LEU A 40 49.59 -23.96 -13.15
CA LEU A 40 48.62 -24.00 -14.25
C LEU A 40 47.76 -22.73 -14.32
N VAL A 41 47.25 -22.25 -13.18
CA VAL A 41 46.48 -21.00 -13.09
C VAL A 41 47.29 -19.80 -13.60
N ARG A 42 48.55 -19.67 -13.19
CA ARG A 42 49.41 -18.58 -13.67
C ARG A 42 49.68 -18.71 -15.16
N LEU A 43 49.97 -19.94 -15.63
CA LEU A 43 50.24 -20.23 -17.02
C LEU A 43 49.08 -19.80 -17.93
N VAL A 44 47.84 -20.21 -17.62
CA VAL A 44 46.67 -19.82 -18.44
C VAL A 44 46.35 -18.33 -18.38
N ARG A 45 46.71 -17.65 -17.28
CA ARG A 45 46.53 -16.21 -17.12
C ARG A 45 47.53 -15.41 -17.96
N PHE A 46 48.79 -15.85 -18.01
CA PHE A 46 49.85 -15.15 -18.77
C PHE A 46 49.95 -15.59 -20.23
N ASN A 47 49.44 -16.78 -20.58
CA ASN A 47 49.38 -17.29 -21.94
C ASN A 47 47.97 -17.85 -22.27
N PRO A 48 46.99 -16.99 -22.61
CA PRO A 48 45.61 -17.40 -22.88
C PRO A 48 45.41 -18.53 -23.91
N PRO A 49 46.22 -18.67 -24.98
CA PRO A 49 46.12 -19.81 -25.90
C PRO A 49 46.27 -21.18 -25.24
N SER A 50 46.99 -21.27 -24.11
CA SER A 50 47.15 -22.52 -23.36
C SER A 50 45.89 -22.98 -22.62
N ILE A 51 44.84 -22.15 -22.52
CA ILE A 51 43.58 -22.50 -21.86
C ILE A 51 42.99 -23.78 -22.49
N GLN A 52 42.96 -23.85 -23.82
CA GLN A 52 42.41 -25.01 -24.55
C GLN A 52 43.11 -26.30 -24.15
N SER A 53 44.44 -26.32 -24.17
CA SER A 53 45.25 -27.50 -23.85
C SER A 53 45.11 -27.92 -22.39
N VAL A 54 44.99 -26.98 -21.46
CA VAL A 54 44.77 -27.28 -20.03
C VAL A 54 43.38 -27.89 -19.81
N ILE A 55 42.35 -27.32 -20.46
CA ILE A 55 40.96 -27.78 -20.31
C ILE A 55 40.73 -29.12 -20.98
N GLU A 56 41.39 -29.44 -22.08
CA GLU A 56 41.34 -30.78 -22.69
C GLU A 56 41.92 -31.86 -21.77
N LYS A 57 42.96 -31.54 -20.99
CA LYS A 57 43.63 -32.49 -20.08
C LYS A 57 42.94 -32.63 -18.72
N LEU A 58 42.41 -31.54 -18.18
CA LEU A 58 41.70 -31.55 -16.89
C LEU A 58 40.20 -31.75 -17.03
N SER A 59 39.58 -31.46 -18.16
CA SER A 59 38.14 -31.48 -18.39
C SER A 59 37.32 -30.57 -17.46
N PHE A 60 36.15 -30.12 -17.93
CA PHE A 60 35.21 -29.37 -17.09
C PHE A 60 34.62 -30.24 -15.97
N LYS A 61 34.48 -31.55 -16.20
CA LYS A 61 33.96 -32.51 -15.22
C LYS A 61 34.90 -32.67 -14.02
N ASP A 62 36.21 -32.81 -14.23
CA ASP A 62 37.12 -32.94 -13.09
C ASP A 62 37.21 -31.62 -12.31
N LEU A 63 37.16 -30.47 -12.99
CA LEU A 63 37.12 -29.15 -12.35
C LEU A 63 35.84 -28.93 -11.53
N ALA A 64 34.66 -29.32 -12.04
CA ALA A 64 33.41 -29.35 -11.26
C ALA A 64 33.53 -30.25 -10.03
N SER A 65 34.03 -31.48 -10.22
CA SER A 65 34.18 -32.43 -9.11
C SER A 65 35.12 -31.90 -8.01
N ALA A 66 36.19 -31.21 -8.42
CA ALA A 66 37.16 -30.58 -7.52
C ALA A 66 36.57 -29.36 -6.81
N LEU A 67 35.59 -28.69 -7.41
CA LEU A 67 34.84 -27.62 -6.76
C LEU A 67 33.89 -28.16 -5.68
N VAL A 68 33.19 -29.26 -5.98
CA VAL A 68 32.23 -29.90 -5.05
C VAL A 68 32.94 -30.58 -3.87
N LYS A 69 34.02 -31.34 -4.13
CA LYS A 69 34.65 -32.22 -3.13
C LYS A 69 36.05 -31.78 -2.67
N GLY A 70 36.63 -30.75 -3.27
CA GLY A 70 38.01 -30.35 -3.01
C GLY A 70 38.20 -29.56 -1.72
N SER A 71 39.44 -29.53 -1.22
CA SER A 71 39.84 -28.63 -0.13
C SER A 71 39.75 -27.16 -0.58
N PRO A 72 39.71 -26.18 0.35
CA PRO A 72 39.64 -24.75 0.00
C PRO A 72 40.69 -24.29 -1.02
N ARG A 73 41.91 -24.86 -0.97
CA ARG A 73 42.97 -24.55 -1.95
C ARG A 73 42.70 -25.16 -3.33
N VAL A 74 42.18 -26.38 -3.39
CA VAL A 74 41.75 -27.03 -4.64
C VAL A 74 40.59 -26.26 -5.25
N GLN A 75 39.59 -25.89 -4.46
CA GLN A 75 38.45 -25.08 -4.91
C GLN A 75 38.90 -23.74 -5.48
N GLN A 76 39.87 -23.07 -4.86
CA GLN A 76 40.44 -21.83 -5.40
C GLN A 76 41.16 -22.01 -6.74
N ILE A 77 41.90 -23.11 -6.91
CA ILE A 77 42.58 -23.43 -8.17
C ILE A 77 41.54 -23.71 -9.25
N SER A 78 40.54 -24.54 -8.96
CA SER A 78 39.45 -24.85 -9.89
C SER A 78 38.66 -23.61 -10.29
N LEU A 79 38.25 -22.76 -9.34
CA LEU A 79 37.56 -21.50 -9.63
C LEU A 79 38.40 -20.55 -10.48
N ASN A 80 39.70 -20.45 -10.21
CA ASN A 80 40.59 -19.62 -11.03
C ASN A 80 40.68 -20.13 -12.47
N LEU A 81 40.91 -21.43 -12.67
CA LEU A 81 40.95 -22.03 -14.00
C LEU A 81 39.63 -21.83 -14.74
N LEU A 82 38.50 -22.08 -14.07
CA LEU A 82 37.16 -21.91 -14.63
C LEU A 82 36.87 -20.44 -14.98
N ASN A 83 37.20 -19.49 -14.11
CA ASN A 83 37.04 -18.06 -14.39
C ASN A 83 37.87 -17.60 -15.58
N THR A 84 39.15 -17.98 -15.65
CA THR A 84 40.02 -17.66 -16.78
C THR A 84 39.51 -18.29 -18.07
N THR A 85 38.98 -19.52 -18.00
CA THR A 85 38.38 -20.24 -19.13
C THR A 85 37.13 -19.54 -19.64
N MET A 86 36.24 -19.09 -18.74
CA MET A 86 35.01 -18.38 -19.12
C MET A 86 35.29 -16.98 -19.69
N LEU A 87 36.34 -16.30 -19.22
CA LEU A 87 36.78 -15.02 -19.81
C LEU A 87 37.43 -15.22 -21.19
N GLY A 88 38.17 -16.32 -21.36
CA GLY A 88 38.80 -16.72 -22.62
C GLY A 88 37.89 -17.52 -23.56
N SER A 89 36.56 -17.47 -23.39
CA SER A 89 35.61 -18.35 -24.09
C SER A 89 35.69 -18.28 -25.61
N HIS A 90 36.04 -17.10 -26.16
CA HIS A 90 36.24 -16.88 -27.59
C HIS A 90 37.42 -17.68 -28.18
N MET A 91 38.35 -18.14 -27.34
CA MET A 91 39.51 -18.93 -27.74
C MET A 91 39.25 -20.45 -27.69
N ILE A 92 38.09 -20.86 -27.17
CA ILE A 92 37.71 -22.26 -27.00
C ILE A 92 36.62 -22.58 -28.00
N THR A 93 36.85 -23.59 -28.84
CA THR A 93 35.80 -24.07 -29.74
C THR A 93 34.73 -24.81 -28.93
N ASN A 94 33.46 -24.48 -29.14
CA ASN A 94 32.31 -25.16 -28.53
C ASN A 94 32.15 -25.04 -26.99
N VAL A 95 32.49 -23.89 -26.38
CA VAL A 95 32.23 -23.62 -24.94
C VAL A 95 30.81 -23.99 -24.51
N GLY A 96 29.81 -23.76 -25.37
CA GLY A 96 28.41 -24.11 -25.11
C GLY A 96 28.18 -25.59 -24.77
N ARG A 97 28.90 -26.53 -25.40
CA ARG A 97 28.79 -27.96 -25.09
C ARG A 97 29.30 -28.30 -23.69
N TYR A 98 30.36 -27.62 -23.25
CA TYR A 98 30.89 -27.80 -21.90
C TYR A 98 30.00 -27.16 -20.83
N LEU A 99 29.39 -26.02 -21.13
CA LEU A 99 28.40 -25.40 -20.24
C LEU A 99 27.17 -26.28 -20.02
N ILE A 100 26.77 -27.08 -21.01
CA ILE A 100 25.67 -28.06 -20.84
C ILE A 100 26.03 -29.10 -19.77
N GLN A 101 27.27 -29.58 -19.73
CA GLN A 101 27.72 -30.56 -18.74
C GLN A 101 27.63 -30.02 -17.30
N PHE A 102 27.90 -28.74 -17.09
CA PHE A 102 27.69 -28.11 -15.79
C PHE A 102 26.22 -28.08 -15.38
N ALA A 103 25.30 -27.93 -16.34
CA ALA A 103 23.88 -27.85 -16.06
C ALA A 103 23.28 -29.21 -15.70
N GLU A 104 23.96 -30.30 -16.09
CA GLU A 104 23.59 -31.68 -15.77
C GLU A 104 24.08 -32.12 -14.38
N ASP A 105 25.15 -31.49 -13.85
CA ASP A 105 25.67 -31.80 -12.51
C ASP A 105 24.81 -31.15 -11.40
N LYS A 106 23.95 -31.98 -10.79
CA LYS A 106 23.03 -31.57 -9.72
C LYS A 106 23.74 -30.99 -8.47
N ASN A 107 25.01 -31.30 -8.25
CA ASN A 107 25.74 -30.88 -7.05
C ASN A 107 26.49 -29.56 -7.24
N LEU A 108 26.70 -29.11 -8.48
CA LEU A 108 27.50 -27.94 -8.77
C LEU A 108 26.85 -26.65 -8.22
N ILE A 109 25.57 -26.44 -8.51
CA ILE A 109 24.83 -25.24 -8.08
C ILE A 109 24.76 -25.14 -6.55
N PRO A 110 24.33 -26.19 -5.80
CA PRO A 110 24.36 -26.15 -4.34
C PRO A 110 25.76 -25.88 -3.77
N SER A 111 26.81 -26.46 -4.37
CA SER A 111 28.19 -26.25 -3.91
C SER A 111 28.67 -24.82 -4.14
N LEU A 112 28.34 -24.22 -5.29
CA LEU A 112 28.65 -22.82 -5.56
C LEU A 112 27.94 -21.88 -4.59
N LEU A 113 26.65 -22.13 -4.31
CA LEU A 113 25.90 -21.35 -3.33
C LEU A 113 26.51 -21.48 -1.92
N ALA A 114 26.90 -22.69 -1.51
CA ALA A 114 27.58 -22.92 -0.23
C ALA A 114 28.93 -22.19 -0.15
N LEU A 115 29.70 -22.14 -1.24
CA LEU A 115 30.96 -21.40 -1.30
C LEU A 115 30.77 -19.89 -1.21
N VAL A 116 29.70 -19.36 -1.80
CA VAL A 116 29.35 -17.93 -1.71
C VAL A 116 28.87 -17.56 -0.29
N GLU A 117 28.13 -18.46 0.36
CA GLU A 117 27.59 -18.24 1.70
C GLU A 117 28.65 -18.40 2.80
N GLN A 118 29.35 -19.53 2.81
CA GLN A 118 30.18 -20.00 3.93
C GLN A 118 31.68 -20.04 3.62
N GLY A 119 32.10 -19.78 2.37
CA GLY A 119 33.50 -19.81 1.98
C GLY A 119 34.35 -18.73 2.67
N SER A 120 35.68 -18.86 2.59
CA SER A 120 36.57 -17.74 2.95
C SER A 120 36.34 -16.55 2.01
N GLU A 121 36.67 -15.33 2.43
CA GLU A 121 36.45 -14.11 1.61
C GLU A 121 37.03 -14.22 0.19
N VAL A 122 38.20 -14.88 0.05
CA VAL A 122 38.82 -15.14 -1.25
C VAL A 122 38.00 -16.15 -2.08
N LEU A 123 37.47 -17.20 -1.47
CA LEU A 123 36.62 -18.18 -2.14
C LEU A 123 35.27 -17.59 -2.53
N LYS A 124 34.63 -16.85 -1.64
CA LYS A 124 33.38 -16.13 -1.90
C LYS A 124 33.52 -15.22 -3.12
N GLY A 125 34.56 -14.39 -3.16
CA GLY A 125 34.82 -13.49 -4.29
C GLY A 125 35.01 -14.25 -5.61
N LYS A 126 35.82 -15.32 -5.61
CA LYS A 126 36.07 -16.13 -6.81
C LYS A 126 34.82 -16.90 -7.29
N ALA A 127 34.02 -17.42 -6.36
CA ALA A 127 32.78 -18.11 -6.65
C ALA A 127 31.74 -17.16 -7.23
N LEU A 128 31.61 -15.95 -6.66
CA LEU A 128 30.72 -14.90 -7.20
C LEU A 128 31.11 -14.50 -8.63
N VAL A 129 32.40 -14.34 -8.92
CA VAL A 129 32.87 -14.08 -10.30
C VAL A 129 32.47 -15.21 -11.23
N PHE A 130 32.61 -16.46 -10.80
CA PHE A 130 32.24 -17.61 -11.63
C PHE A 130 30.73 -17.66 -11.89
N VAL A 131 29.90 -17.43 -10.86
CA VAL A 131 28.44 -17.33 -10.99
C VAL A 131 28.06 -16.22 -11.97
N ALA A 132 28.67 -15.03 -11.87
CA ALA A 132 28.41 -13.93 -12.80
C ALA A 132 28.78 -14.30 -14.25
N LEU A 133 29.91 -14.99 -14.46
CA LEU A 133 30.34 -15.46 -15.78
C LEU A 133 29.40 -16.52 -16.35
N LEU A 134 28.89 -17.44 -15.53
CA LEU A 134 27.87 -18.40 -15.96
C LEU A 134 26.60 -17.69 -16.43
N CYS A 135 26.10 -16.72 -15.65
CA CYS A 135 24.94 -15.90 -16.01
C CYS A 135 25.16 -15.11 -17.30
N LYS A 136 26.37 -14.57 -17.53
CA LYS A 136 26.73 -13.86 -18.78
C LYS A 136 26.72 -14.77 -20.01
N HIS A 137 27.11 -16.04 -19.84
CA HIS A 137 27.19 -17.01 -20.95
C HIS A 137 25.87 -17.72 -21.25
N GLY A 138 24.86 -17.64 -20.39
CA GLY A 138 23.57 -18.24 -20.67
C GLY A 138 22.47 -17.89 -19.69
N ARG A 139 21.31 -17.48 -20.23
CA ARG A 139 20.11 -17.15 -19.43
C ARG A 139 19.59 -18.29 -18.55
N ARG A 140 19.86 -19.54 -18.92
CA ARG A 140 19.44 -20.74 -18.15
C ARG A 140 19.97 -20.79 -16.72
N TRP A 141 21.07 -20.09 -16.46
CA TRP A 141 21.71 -20.03 -15.15
C TRP A 141 21.04 -19.00 -14.24
N LEU A 142 20.34 -18.01 -14.81
CA LEU A 142 19.76 -16.91 -14.05
C LEU A 142 18.78 -17.41 -12.98
N PRO A 143 17.78 -18.27 -13.27
CA PRO A 143 16.84 -18.72 -12.24
C PRO A 143 17.52 -19.55 -11.15
N GLN A 144 18.53 -20.34 -11.52
CA GLN A 144 19.23 -21.22 -10.57
C GLN A 144 19.97 -20.43 -9.48
N PHE A 145 20.40 -19.21 -9.80
CA PHE A 145 21.19 -18.36 -8.92
C PHE A 145 20.36 -17.23 -8.30
N PHE A 146 19.57 -16.50 -9.10
CA PHE A 146 18.83 -15.33 -8.63
C PHE A 146 17.50 -15.67 -7.96
N CYS A 147 16.95 -16.87 -8.13
CA CYS A 147 15.84 -17.35 -7.28
C CYS A 147 16.31 -17.94 -5.95
N SER A 148 17.63 -17.93 -5.67
CA SER A 148 18.18 -18.34 -4.39
C SER A 148 18.35 -17.12 -3.48
N HIS A 149 17.51 -17.01 -2.44
CA HIS A 149 17.60 -15.96 -1.42
C HIS A 149 19.01 -15.87 -0.77
N LYS A 150 19.73 -16.99 -0.72
CA LYS A 150 21.10 -17.07 -0.20
C LYS A 150 22.10 -16.24 -1.01
N LEU A 151 21.98 -16.24 -2.34
CA LEU A 151 22.89 -15.48 -3.18
C LEU A 151 22.63 -13.98 -3.03
N LEU A 152 21.37 -13.57 -3.08
CA LEU A 152 20.97 -12.17 -3.00
C LEU A 152 21.40 -11.53 -1.69
N SER A 153 21.15 -12.18 -0.56
CA SER A 153 21.58 -11.70 0.76
C SER A 153 23.10 -11.49 0.87
N VAL A 154 23.92 -12.36 0.28
CA VAL A 154 25.38 -12.16 0.24
C VAL A 154 25.76 -11.01 -0.69
N VAL A 155 25.09 -10.87 -1.84
CA VAL A 155 25.36 -9.78 -2.79
C VAL A 155 24.96 -8.42 -2.21
N ASP A 156 23.82 -8.34 -1.53
CA ASP A 156 23.33 -7.14 -0.84
C ASP A 156 24.33 -6.65 0.19
N ARG A 157 24.89 -7.55 1.01
CA ARG A 157 25.94 -7.22 1.98
C ARG A 157 27.24 -6.69 1.37
N LEU A 158 27.53 -7.02 0.11
CA LEU A 158 28.79 -6.68 -0.53
C LEU A 158 28.81 -5.28 -1.16
N GLY A 159 27.66 -4.63 -1.35
CA GLY A 159 27.49 -3.18 -1.55
C GLY A 159 28.28 -2.47 -2.66
N LYS A 160 29.07 -3.17 -3.48
CA LYS A 160 29.95 -2.56 -4.50
C LYS A 160 29.29 -2.48 -5.87
N ASP A 161 29.57 -1.39 -6.58
CA ASP A 161 29.14 -1.14 -7.95
C ASP A 161 29.48 -2.32 -8.88
N LYS A 162 28.46 -3.06 -9.25
CA LYS A 162 28.52 -4.17 -10.21
C LYS A 162 27.65 -3.82 -11.40
N ASP A 163 28.17 -4.04 -12.61
CA ASP A 163 27.45 -3.73 -13.84
C ASP A 163 26.10 -4.46 -13.91
N ALA A 164 25.09 -3.74 -14.40
CA ALA A 164 23.70 -4.16 -14.41
C ALA A 164 23.51 -5.42 -15.27
N LEU A 165 22.80 -6.40 -14.73
CA LEU A 165 22.22 -7.49 -15.51
C LEU A 165 21.25 -6.91 -16.54
N CYS A 166 21.23 -7.46 -17.75
CA CYS A 166 20.36 -7.01 -18.86
C CYS A 166 18.88 -7.39 -18.64
N ALA A 167 18.26 -6.91 -17.54
CA ALA A 167 16.86 -7.18 -17.19
C ALA A 167 15.90 -6.74 -18.30
N ALA A 168 16.16 -5.61 -18.98
CA ALA A 168 15.36 -5.14 -20.11
C ALA A 168 15.34 -6.16 -21.27
N VAL A 169 16.51 -6.69 -21.66
CA VAL A 169 16.63 -7.70 -22.73
C VAL A 169 15.91 -9.00 -22.35
N LEU A 170 15.96 -9.38 -21.07
CA LEU A 170 15.23 -10.54 -20.58
C LEU A 170 13.72 -10.34 -20.72
N LEU A 171 13.22 -9.15 -20.35
CA LEU A 171 11.80 -8.80 -20.47
C LEU A 171 11.35 -8.77 -21.94
N ASP A 172 12.14 -8.21 -22.86
CA ASP A 172 11.84 -8.21 -24.30
C ASP A 172 11.63 -9.63 -24.86
N ILE A 173 12.49 -10.57 -24.45
CA ILE A 173 12.38 -11.99 -24.87
C ILE A 173 11.09 -12.62 -24.30
N ILE A 174 10.79 -12.37 -23.02
CA ILE A 174 9.59 -12.91 -22.37
C ILE A 174 8.32 -12.34 -23.02
N THR A 175 8.31 -11.03 -23.30
CA THR A 175 7.22 -10.35 -24.03
C THR A 175 7.00 -10.99 -25.40
N GLY A 176 8.07 -11.23 -26.17
CA GLY A 176 7.99 -11.89 -27.48
C GLY A 176 7.43 -13.31 -27.41
N ASP A 177 7.84 -14.12 -26.43
CA ASP A 177 7.33 -15.47 -26.22
C ASP A 177 5.83 -15.48 -25.87
N ILE A 178 5.38 -14.59 -24.98
CA ILE A 178 3.97 -14.46 -24.60
C ILE A 178 3.13 -14.06 -25.82
N GLN A 179 3.59 -13.07 -26.60
CA GLN A 179 2.91 -12.64 -27.83
C GLN A 179 2.81 -13.78 -28.86
N GLN A 180 3.85 -14.60 -29.01
CA GLN A 180 3.80 -15.78 -29.88
C GLN A 180 2.80 -16.83 -29.38
N MET A 181 2.70 -17.04 -28.06
CA MET A 181 1.70 -17.94 -27.47
C MET A 181 0.27 -17.44 -27.71
N MET A 182 0.04 -16.14 -27.67
CA MET A 182 -1.25 -15.51 -27.95
C MET A 182 -1.60 -15.48 -29.45
N GLY A 183 -0.60 -15.36 -30.33
CA GLY A 183 -0.75 -15.26 -31.79
C GLY A 183 -1.05 -16.57 -32.53
N GLY A 184 -1.36 -17.66 -31.83
CA GLY A 184 -1.56 -18.99 -32.37
C GLY A 184 -2.83 -19.18 -33.21
N ARG A 185 -3.00 -18.45 -34.33
CA ARG A 185 -3.96 -18.81 -35.40
C ARG A 185 -3.78 -18.18 -36.79
N ARG A 186 -2.72 -17.45 -37.09
CA ARG A 186 -2.49 -16.93 -38.46
C ARG A 186 -1.01 -16.86 -38.84
N HIS A 187 -0.40 -17.99 -39.19
CA HIS A 187 0.57 -18.02 -40.27
C HIS A 187 0.26 -19.26 -41.13
N GLY A 188 -0.08 -18.99 -42.39
CA GLY A 188 -0.48 -19.98 -43.37
C GLY A 188 0.61 -21.03 -43.62
N GLN A 189 0.14 -22.18 -44.08
CA GLN A 189 0.92 -23.31 -44.58
C GLN A 189 2.08 -22.84 -45.48
N ILE A 190 3.31 -23.21 -45.14
CA ILE A 190 4.30 -23.94 -45.95
C ILE A 190 5.54 -24.12 -45.06
N SER A 191 5.60 -25.24 -44.33
CA SER A 191 6.81 -26.02 -44.05
C SER A 191 6.41 -27.23 -43.20
N SER A 192 6.04 -28.29 -43.90
CA SER A 192 5.88 -29.62 -43.35
C SER A 192 7.22 -30.19 -42.89
N LEU A 193 7.18 -30.91 -41.76
CA LEU A 193 8.09 -31.99 -41.37
C LEU A 193 9.47 -31.57 -40.86
N THR A 194 9.59 -31.26 -39.57
CA THR A 194 10.47 -31.93 -38.59
C THR A 194 10.47 -31.18 -37.24
N SER A 195 10.54 -31.94 -36.14
CA SER A 195 10.62 -31.54 -34.72
C SER A 195 9.31 -31.25 -33.98
N ARG A 196 8.85 -32.26 -33.24
CA ARG A 196 8.05 -32.10 -32.03
C ARG A 196 8.96 -31.52 -30.94
N SER A 197 9.00 -30.21 -30.79
CA SER A 197 9.30 -29.58 -29.50
C SER A 197 8.48 -28.32 -29.40
N ALA A 198 7.54 -28.28 -28.46
CA ALA A 198 6.85 -27.04 -28.10
C ALA A 198 7.90 -25.92 -27.90
N PRO A 199 7.65 -24.69 -28.38
CA PRO A 199 8.56 -23.59 -28.12
C PRO A 199 8.80 -23.50 -26.62
N LYS A 200 10.06 -23.62 -26.19
CA LYS A 200 10.45 -23.56 -24.79
C LYS A 200 10.20 -22.14 -24.29
N SER A 201 9.02 -21.91 -23.73
CA SER A 201 8.61 -20.64 -23.15
C SER A 201 9.64 -20.17 -22.10
N ASN A 202 10.18 -18.96 -22.27
CA ASN A 202 11.11 -18.34 -21.34
C ASN A 202 10.39 -17.67 -20.15
N ILE A 203 9.08 -17.87 -19.98
CA ILE A 203 8.28 -17.33 -18.85
C ILE A 203 8.88 -17.72 -17.49
N HIS A 204 9.46 -18.92 -17.38
CA HIS A 204 10.16 -19.40 -16.18
C HIS A 204 11.37 -18.54 -15.75
N LEU A 205 11.84 -17.63 -16.61
CA LEU A 205 12.92 -16.69 -16.28
C LEU A 205 12.39 -15.42 -15.59
N PHE A 206 11.09 -15.12 -15.65
CA PHE A 206 10.52 -13.89 -15.11
C PHE A 206 10.73 -13.69 -13.60
N PRO A 207 10.65 -14.72 -12.73
CA PRO A 207 10.93 -14.56 -11.30
C PRO A 207 12.32 -13.97 -10.99
N VAL A 208 13.29 -14.10 -11.91
CA VAL A 208 14.59 -13.43 -11.78
C VAL A 208 14.43 -11.92 -11.70
N VAL A 209 13.52 -11.33 -12.50
CA VAL A 209 13.29 -9.88 -12.51
C VAL A 209 12.72 -9.44 -11.16
N LEU A 210 11.72 -10.15 -10.64
CA LEU A 210 11.16 -9.91 -9.31
C LEU A 210 12.28 -9.88 -8.25
N HIS A 211 13.07 -10.94 -8.16
CA HIS A 211 14.11 -11.04 -7.14
C HIS A 211 15.23 -10.01 -7.27
N LEU A 212 15.53 -9.56 -8.50
CA LEU A 212 16.47 -8.45 -8.71
C LEU A 212 15.88 -7.10 -8.29
N LEU A 213 14.57 -6.91 -8.43
CA LEU A 213 13.86 -5.72 -7.94
C LEU A 213 13.74 -5.73 -6.42
N GLU A 214 13.58 -6.88 -5.79
CA GLU A 214 13.56 -7.05 -4.32
C GLU A 214 14.96 -6.85 -3.69
N SER A 215 16.04 -7.12 -4.42
CA SER A 215 17.41 -6.97 -3.93
C SER A 215 17.84 -5.50 -3.83
N SER A 216 18.27 -5.09 -2.63
CA SER A 216 18.76 -3.72 -2.37
C SER A 216 19.94 -3.31 -3.27
N ALA A 217 20.84 -4.24 -3.60
CA ALA A 217 22.00 -4.00 -4.44
C ALA A 217 21.67 -3.84 -5.92
N PHE A 218 20.61 -4.50 -6.42
CA PHE A 218 20.25 -4.48 -7.84
C PHE A 218 19.08 -3.58 -8.17
N LYS A 219 18.17 -3.32 -7.23
CA LYS A 219 16.93 -2.57 -7.43
C LYS A 219 17.12 -1.26 -8.21
N HIS A 220 18.09 -0.44 -7.82
CA HIS A 220 18.35 0.85 -8.49
C HIS A 220 18.91 0.71 -9.92
N LYS A 221 19.56 -0.41 -10.24
CA LYS A 221 20.08 -0.70 -11.59
C LYS A 221 19.04 -1.35 -12.49
N VAL A 222 18.05 -2.01 -11.90
CA VAL A 222 16.99 -2.70 -12.63
C VAL A 222 15.77 -1.82 -12.82
N ALA A 223 15.40 -1.00 -11.84
CA ALA A 223 14.31 -0.02 -11.90
C ALA A 223 14.67 1.17 -12.81
N THR A 224 14.85 0.88 -14.10
CA THR A 224 15.18 1.82 -15.17
C THR A 224 13.96 2.01 -16.06
N LEU A 225 13.90 3.15 -16.77
CA LEU A 225 12.80 3.46 -17.69
C LEU A 225 12.50 2.34 -18.72
N PRO A 226 13.50 1.69 -19.38
CA PRO A 226 13.23 0.58 -20.29
C PRO A 226 12.57 -0.62 -19.62
N VAL A 227 12.99 -0.96 -18.41
CA VAL A 227 12.38 -2.06 -17.63
C VAL A 227 10.95 -1.72 -17.24
N LEU A 228 10.71 -0.49 -16.77
CA LEU A 228 9.37 -0.02 -16.41
C LEU A 228 8.41 -0.06 -17.61
N ARG A 229 8.86 0.39 -18.79
CA ARG A 229 8.07 0.28 -20.04
C ARG A 229 7.75 -1.16 -20.40
N GLN A 230 8.71 -2.08 -20.25
CA GLN A 230 8.43 -3.49 -20.52
C GLN A 230 7.45 -4.11 -19.52
N LEU A 231 7.52 -3.73 -18.24
CA LEU A 231 6.54 -4.16 -17.25
C LEU A 231 5.13 -3.58 -17.54
N ALA A 232 5.05 -2.34 -18.01
CA ALA A 232 3.81 -1.71 -18.49
C ALA A 232 3.22 -2.44 -19.72
N ASN A 233 4.06 -2.86 -20.67
CA ASN A 233 3.62 -3.71 -21.78
C ASN A 233 3.13 -5.09 -21.30
N LEU A 234 3.84 -5.70 -20.35
CA LEU A 234 3.49 -7.02 -19.83
C LEU A 234 2.17 -7.00 -19.05
N ILE A 235 1.91 -5.97 -18.22
CA ILE A 235 0.64 -5.87 -17.51
C ILE A 235 -0.53 -5.75 -18.50
N LYS A 236 -0.34 -5.00 -19.59
CA LYS A 236 -1.34 -4.91 -20.67
C LYS A 236 -1.56 -6.25 -21.37
N LEU A 237 -0.51 -7.01 -21.65
CA LEU A 237 -0.62 -8.33 -22.28
C LEU A 237 -1.34 -9.35 -21.40
N VAL A 238 -1.15 -9.27 -20.08
CA VAL A 238 -1.79 -10.17 -19.11
C VAL A 238 -3.28 -9.89 -18.97
N GLU A 239 -3.83 -8.80 -19.51
CA GLU A 239 -5.30 -8.62 -19.58
C GLU A 239 -5.97 -9.75 -20.39
N ALA A 240 -5.27 -10.32 -21.37
CA ALA A 240 -5.78 -11.40 -22.20
C ALA A 240 -5.34 -12.80 -21.70
N PRO A 241 -6.17 -13.85 -21.92
CA PRO A 241 -5.88 -15.20 -21.45
C PRO A 241 -4.77 -15.88 -22.27
N PHE A 242 -3.84 -16.57 -21.59
CA PHE A 242 -2.84 -17.48 -22.19
C PHE A 242 -2.43 -18.58 -21.20
N GLN A 243 -1.72 -19.62 -21.68
CA GLN A 243 -1.31 -20.74 -20.83
C GLN A 243 -0.27 -20.32 -19.79
N GLY A 244 -0.52 -20.59 -18.51
CA GLY A 244 0.37 -20.20 -17.39
C GLY A 244 0.25 -18.72 -17.00
N ARG A 245 -0.82 -18.04 -17.44
CA ARG A 245 -1.08 -16.63 -17.15
C ARG A 245 -1.17 -16.32 -15.67
N ASP A 246 -1.91 -17.10 -14.89
CA ASP A 246 -2.24 -16.71 -13.52
C ASP A 246 -1.00 -16.72 -12.60
N ASP A 247 -0.14 -17.75 -12.72
CA ASP A 247 1.16 -17.82 -12.03
C ASP A 247 2.09 -16.66 -12.43
N PHE A 248 2.10 -16.33 -13.73
CA PHE A 248 2.87 -15.20 -14.25
C PHE A 248 2.32 -13.86 -13.74
N GLN A 249 0.99 -13.70 -13.71
CA GLN A 249 0.31 -12.49 -13.27
C GLN A 249 0.69 -12.15 -11.83
N ILE A 250 0.64 -13.12 -10.92
CA ILE A 250 1.04 -12.89 -9.52
C ILE A 250 2.49 -12.42 -9.40
N THR A 251 3.40 -13.07 -10.14
CA THR A 251 4.82 -12.67 -10.13
C THR A 251 5.00 -11.26 -10.70
N LEU A 252 4.23 -10.88 -11.73
CA LEU A 252 4.25 -9.55 -12.34
C LEU A 252 3.71 -8.49 -11.39
N LEU A 253 2.60 -8.75 -10.69
CA LEU A 253 2.04 -7.85 -9.69
C LEU A 253 3.04 -7.62 -8.55
N ARG A 254 3.67 -8.67 -8.02
CA ARG A 254 4.75 -8.54 -7.01
C ARG A 254 5.95 -7.73 -7.53
N SER A 255 6.27 -7.85 -8.82
CA SER A 255 7.36 -7.07 -9.43
C SER A 255 7.02 -5.58 -9.47
N LEU A 256 5.77 -5.25 -9.76
CA LEU A 256 5.25 -3.89 -9.74
C LEU A 256 5.14 -3.33 -8.31
N GLU A 257 4.68 -4.12 -7.35
CA GLU A 257 4.68 -3.79 -5.92
C GLU A 257 6.09 -3.46 -5.42
N SER A 258 7.10 -4.25 -5.79
CA SER A 258 8.49 -3.93 -5.44
C SER A 258 8.94 -2.57 -5.99
N LEU A 259 8.42 -2.14 -7.14
CA LEU A 259 8.72 -0.81 -7.70
C LEU A 259 8.05 0.32 -6.91
N THR A 260 6.86 0.10 -6.35
CA THR A 260 6.12 1.14 -5.59
C THR A 260 6.76 1.45 -4.24
N GLU A 261 7.54 0.53 -3.66
CA GLU A 261 8.28 0.76 -2.41
C GLU A 261 9.29 1.94 -2.47
N LYS A 262 9.68 2.39 -3.67
CA LYS A 262 10.59 3.54 -3.85
C LYS A 262 9.88 4.67 -4.59
N SER A 263 9.55 5.74 -3.87
CA SER A 263 8.88 6.92 -4.42
C SER A 263 9.57 7.51 -5.65
N SER A 264 10.91 7.51 -5.69
CA SER A 264 11.68 8.07 -6.81
C SER A 264 11.41 7.40 -8.16
N VAL A 265 11.07 6.12 -8.20
CA VAL A 265 10.77 5.41 -9.48
C VAL A 265 9.48 5.96 -10.09
N ILE A 266 8.48 6.19 -9.25
CA ILE A 266 7.17 6.73 -9.63
C ILE A 266 7.29 8.21 -9.99
N LEU A 267 7.95 9.01 -9.15
CA LEU A 267 8.08 10.46 -9.36
C LEU A 267 8.89 10.82 -10.62
N VAL A 268 9.86 9.98 -11.02
CA VAL A 268 10.63 10.19 -12.25
C VAL A 268 9.84 9.81 -13.51
N ASN A 269 8.87 8.89 -13.42
CA ASN A 269 8.12 8.37 -14.58
C ASN A 269 6.60 8.28 -14.32
N PRO A 270 5.94 9.37 -13.86
CA PRO A 270 4.54 9.32 -13.40
C PRO A 270 3.57 8.97 -14.53
N ASP A 271 3.89 9.37 -15.75
CA ASP A 271 3.14 9.15 -16.98
C ASP A 271 2.93 7.67 -17.31
N ILE A 272 3.95 6.82 -17.14
CA ILE A 272 3.81 5.37 -17.37
C ILE A 272 2.84 4.76 -16.36
N PHE A 273 2.94 5.18 -15.09
CA PHE A 273 2.02 4.68 -14.06
C PHE A 273 0.59 5.11 -14.34
N LEU A 274 0.36 6.42 -14.54
CA LEU A 274 -0.98 6.99 -14.72
C LEU A 274 -1.66 6.50 -16.01
N ARG A 275 -0.93 6.40 -17.13
CA ARG A 275 -1.51 6.15 -18.45
C ARG A 275 -1.50 4.68 -18.87
N GLU A 276 -0.62 3.87 -18.30
CA GLU A 276 -0.45 2.46 -18.74
C GLU A 276 -0.74 1.47 -17.60
N ILE A 277 -0.06 1.62 -16.45
CA ILE A 277 -0.13 0.62 -15.37
C ILE A 277 -1.46 0.70 -14.62
N LEU A 278 -1.85 1.86 -14.09
CA LEU A 278 -3.07 2.02 -13.29
C LEU A 278 -4.35 1.61 -14.05
N PRO A 279 -4.55 2.02 -15.33
CA PRO A 279 -5.67 1.53 -16.11
C PRO A 279 -5.69 0.00 -16.24
N SER A 280 -4.53 -0.61 -16.52
CA SER A 280 -4.43 -2.07 -16.70
C SER A 280 -4.70 -2.83 -15.40
N LEU A 281 -4.32 -2.29 -14.23
CA LEU A 281 -4.64 -2.90 -12.92
C LEU A 281 -6.16 -3.00 -12.70
N THR A 282 -6.94 -2.00 -13.12
CA THR A 282 -8.41 -2.06 -12.99
C THR A 282 -9.05 -3.14 -13.86
N VAL A 283 -8.50 -3.37 -15.07
CA VAL A 283 -8.95 -4.44 -15.96
C VAL A 283 -8.57 -5.80 -15.38
N LEU A 284 -7.33 -5.95 -14.90
CA LEU A 284 -6.86 -7.19 -14.30
C LEU A 284 -7.63 -7.56 -13.05
N TYR A 285 -7.96 -6.60 -12.20
CA TYR A 285 -8.78 -6.85 -11.02
C TYR A 285 -10.12 -7.46 -11.42
N LYS A 286 -10.87 -6.81 -12.33
CA LYS A 286 -12.21 -7.26 -12.76
C LYS A 286 -12.20 -8.65 -13.38
N GLY A 287 -11.11 -9.02 -14.05
CA GLY A 287 -10.94 -10.32 -14.68
C GLY A 287 -10.43 -11.43 -13.75
N ASN A 288 -10.08 -11.14 -12.50
CA ASN A 288 -9.41 -12.10 -11.62
C ASN A 288 -10.32 -12.62 -10.49
N LYS A 289 -10.23 -13.92 -10.20
CA LYS A 289 -10.99 -14.61 -9.15
C LYS A 289 -10.20 -14.83 -7.87
N ASP A 290 -8.88 -14.70 -7.93
CA ASP A 290 -7.97 -14.85 -6.81
C ASP A 290 -7.94 -13.56 -5.96
N GLY A 291 -8.25 -13.70 -4.66
CA GLY A 291 -8.32 -12.57 -3.74
C GLY A 291 -6.98 -11.85 -3.56
N ASP A 292 -5.87 -12.60 -3.50
CA ASP A 292 -4.52 -12.03 -3.36
C ASP A 292 -4.15 -11.19 -4.58
N ALA A 293 -4.45 -11.67 -5.80
CA ALA A 293 -4.26 -10.93 -7.04
C ALA A 293 -5.08 -9.63 -7.06
N ARG A 294 -6.36 -9.71 -6.67
CA ARG A 294 -7.26 -8.54 -6.59
C ARG A 294 -6.72 -7.52 -5.59
N PHE A 295 -6.32 -7.96 -4.41
CA PHE A 295 -5.74 -7.09 -3.39
C PHE A 295 -4.43 -6.45 -3.87
N LEU A 296 -3.51 -7.20 -4.48
CA LEU A 296 -2.28 -6.64 -5.05
C LEU A 296 -2.56 -5.56 -6.12
N CYS A 297 -3.56 -5.77 -6.99
CA CYS A 297 -3.95 -4.75 -7.97
C CYS A 297 -4.36 -3.44 -7.29
N LEU A 298 -5.22 -3.50 -6.27
CA LEU A 298 -5.65 -2.32 -5.53
C LEU A 298 -4.51 -1.70 -4.72
N LYS A 299 -3.67 -2.52 -4.08
CA LYS A 299 -2.53 -2.05 -3.29
C LYS A 299 -1.54 -1.26 -4.13
N ILE A 300 -1.15 -1.78 -5.30
CA ILE A 300 -0.25 -1.06 -6.22
C ILE A 300 -0.90 0.25 -6.68
N PHE A 301 -2.19 0.21 -7.01
CA PHE A 301 -2.93 1.42 -7.40
C PHE A 301 -2.88 2.47 -6.28
N PHE A 302 -3.19 2.05 -5.07
CA PHE A 302 -3.20 2.87 -3.87
C PHE A 302 -1.83 3.48 -3.56
N ASP A 303 -0.77 2.66 -3.55
CA ASP A 303 0.60 3.10 -3.24
C ASP A 303 1.10 4.14 -4.25
N VAL A 304 0.83 3.92 -5.55
CA VAL A 304 1.17 4.88 -6.61
C VAL A 304 0.42 6.20 -6.40
N MET A 305 -0.88 6.15 -6.14
CA MET A 305 -1.69 7.36 -5.94
C MET A 305 -1.23 8.14 -4.71
N ILE A 306 -0.95 7.48 -3.57
CA ILE A 306 -0.39 8.15 -2.38
C ILE A 306 0.88 8.91 -2.74
N ILE A 307 1.83 8.25 -3.40
CA ILE A 307 3.14 8.83 -3.69
C ILE A 307 2.99 10.05 -4.59
N LEU A 308 2.12 9.98 -5.60
CA LEU A 308 1.87 11.09 -6.53
C LEU A 308 1.10 12.25 -5.89
N LEU A 309 0.25 11.98 -4.89
CA LEU A 309 -0.54 12.99 -4.19
C LEU A 309 0.19 13.62 -3.00
N SER A 310 1.20 12.95 -2.46
CA SER A 310 2.00 13.46 -1.33
C SER A 310 2.96 14.58 -1.72
N GLU A 311 3.34 14.67 -3.00
CA GLU A 311 4.22 15.70 -3.54
C GLU A 311 3.39 16.80 -4.22
N PRO A 312 3.81 18.08 -4.13
CA PRO A 312 3.12 19.16 -4.82
C PRO A 312 3.14 18.95 -6.34
N VAL A 313 1.95 18.93 -6.95
CA VAL A 313 1.80 18.76 -8.40
C VAL A 313 1.92 20.11 -9.09
N GLU A 314 3.12 20.45 -9.54
CA GLU A 314 3.37 21.72 -10.28
C GLU A 314 2.95 21.65 -11.76
N GLU A 315 2.88 20.44 -12.32
CA GLU A 315 2.64 20.21 -13.74
C GLU A 315 1.13 20.02 -14.02
N GLU A 316 0.53 20.94 -14.78
CA GLU A 316 -0.91 20.93 -15.10
C GLU A 316 -1.33 19.63 -15.81
N GLN A 317 -0.50 19.10 -16.70
CA GLN A 317 -0.79 17.84 -17.39
C GLN A 317 -0.89 16.66 -16.40
N ARG A 318 -0.03 16.63 -15.37
CA ARG A 318 -0.04 15.59 -14.35
C ARG A 318 -1.29 15.69 -13.48
N LEU A 319 -1.71 16.91 -13.15
CA LEU A 319 -2.96 17.15 -12.45
C LEU A 319 -4.16 16.63 -13.25
N ASN A 320 -4.19 16.89 -14.56
CA ASN A 320 -5.23 16.41 -15.46
C ASN A 320 -5.22 14.88 -15.57
N ASP A 321 -4.05 14.26 -15.67
CA ASP A 321 -3.91 12.79 -15.72
C ASP A 321 -4.38 12.15 -14.39
N LEU A 322 -4.06 12.73 -13.24
CA LEU A 322 -4.54 12.27 -11.93
C LEU A 322 -6.06 12.39 -11.81
N LYS A 323 -6.64 13.52 -12.22
CA LYS A 323 -8.11 13.69 -12.29
C LYS A 323 -8.73 12.66 -13.22
N PHE A 324 -8.13 12.44 -14.38
CA PHE A 324 -8.60 11.45 -15.35
C PHE A 324 -8.60 10.04 -14.78
N VAL A 325 -7.50 9.60 -14.16
CA VAL A 325 -7.39 8.27 -13.55
C VAL A 325 -8.40 8.10 -12.42
N SER A 326 -8.54 9.12 -11.58
CA SER A 326 -9.48 9.10 -10.45
C SER A 326 -10.94 8.94 -10.91
N ASN A 327 -11.36 9.72 -11.90
CA ASN A 327 -12.75 9.74 -12.37
C ASN A 327 -13.09 8.64 -13.38
N THR A 328 -12.10 8.16 -14.16
CA THR A 328 -12.34 7.21 -15.26
C THR A 328 -12.03 5.77 -14.87
N HIS A 329 -11.06 5.56 -13.99
CA HIS A 329 -10.60 4.22 -13.62
C HIS A 329 -10.98 3.84 -12.19
N PHE A 330 -10.75 4.70 -11.20
CA PHE A 330 -11.04 4.38 -9.80
C PHE A 330 -12.53 4.52 -9.47
N LEU A 331 -13.14 5.69 -9.68
CA LEU A 331 -14.50 5.97 -9.23
C LEU A 331 -15.56 5.01 -9.80
N PRO A 332 -15.58 4.67 -11.11
CA PRO A 332 -16.54 3.70 -11.65
C PRO A 332 -16.33 2.28 -11.13
N PHE A 333 -15.16 2.00 -10.58
CA PHE A 333 -14.76 0.70 -10.07
C PHE A 333 -14.94 0.58 -8.54
N TYR A 334 -15.02 1.71 -7.84
CA TYR A 334 -15.24 1.79 -6.38
C TYR A 334 -16.40 0.94 -5.84
N PRO A 335 -17.60 0.88 -6.47
CA PRO A 335 -18.69 0.04 -5.97
C PRO A 335 -18.32 -1.45 -5.89
N THR A 336 -17.53 -1.95 -6.84
CA THR A 336 -17.06 -3.34 -6.83
C THR A 336 -16.03 -3.58 -5.73
N LEU A 337 -15.21 -2.58 -5.40
CA LEU A 337 -14.16 -2.70 -4.39
C LEU A 337 -14.73 -2.81 -2.97
N ILE A 338 -15.81 -2.08 -2.68
CA ILE A 338 -16.41 -2.06 -1.34
C ILE A 338 -17.30 -3.27 -1.05
N GLU A 339 -17.71 -4.01 -2.09
CA GLU A 339 -18.44 -5.28 -1.99
C GLU A 339 -17.51 -6.51 -1.93
N ASP A 340 -16.19 -6.32 -2.03
CA ASP A 340 -15.21 -7.41 -2.02
C ASP A 340 -14.81 -7.82 -0.59
N GLU A 341 -13.99 -8.86 -0.47
CA GLU A 341 -13.53 -9.41 0.80
C GLU A 341 -12.45 -8.53 1.45
N ASP A 342 -12.37 -8.56 2.79
CA ASP A 342 -11.33 -7.86 3.54
C ASP A 342 -9.92 -8.30 3.09
N PRO A 343 -8.94 -7.38 2.98
CA PRO A 343 -8.96 -5.98 3.42
C PRO A 343 -9.29 -4.96 2.30
N ILE A 344 -9.82 -5.40 1.16
CA ILE A 344 -10.00 -4.56 -0.05
C ILE A 344 -10.90 -3.34 0.22
N PRO A 345 -12.09 -3.47 0.84
CA PRO A 345 -12.96 -2.32 1.09
C PRO A 345 -12.25 -1.21 1.87
N ILE A 346 -11.41 -1.56 2.86
CA ILE A 346 -10.69 -0.60 3.70
C ILE A 346 -9.72 0.25 2.86
N PHE A 347 -8.97 -0.37 1.96
CA PHE A 347 -8.06 0.34 1.06
C PHE A 347 -8.80 1.24 0.08
N ALA A 348 -9.95 0.77 -0.44
CA ALA A 348 -10.78 1.56 -1.34
C ALA A 348 -11.34 2.81 -0.66
N HIS A 349 -11.86 2.69 0.56
CA HIS A 349 -12.33 3.83 1.35
C HIS A 349 -11.23 4.84 1.61
N LYS A 350 -10.03 4.37 2.02
CA LYS A 350 -8.88 5.24 2.27
C LYS A 350 -8.46 6.02 1.02
N LEU A 351 -8.46 5.37 -0.15
CA LEU A 351 -8.16 6.04 -1.41
C LEU A 351 -9.23 7.07 -1.78
N LEU A 352 -10.52 6.74 -1.62
CA LEU A 352 -11.60 7.67 -1.95
C LEU A 352 -11.54 8.93 -1.08
N VAL A 353 -11.34 8.79 0.24
CA VAL A 353 -11.21 9.92 1.16
C VAL A 353 -10.04 10.82 0.75
N MET A 354 -8.89 10.23 0.40
CA MET A 354 -7.75 11.00 -0.10
C MET A 354 -8.10 11.78 -1.38
N LEU A 355 -8.76 11.15 -2.34
CA LEU A 355 -9.14 11.81 -3.59
C LEU A 355 -10.15 12.94 -3.38
N LEU A 356 -11.01 12.85 -2.35
CA LEU A 356 -11.88 13.94 -1.90
C LEU A 356 -11.09 15.07 -1.24
N GLU A 357 -10.19 14.74 -0.29
CA GLU A 357 -9.35 15.72 0.42
C GLU A 357 -8.51 16.57 -0.57
N PHE A 358 -8.00 15.96 -1.64
CA PHE A 358 -7.24 16.64 -2.69
C PHE A 358 -8.08 17.16 -3.86
N SER A 359 -9.42 17.10 -3.80
CA SER A 359 -10.34 17.62 -4.83
C SER A 359 -10.14 17.02 -6.24
N PHE A 360 -9.73 15.75 -6.30
CA PHE A 360 -9.66 14.97 -7.55
C PHE A 360 -10.98 14.29 -7.91
N ILE A 361 -11.79 14.00 -6.88
CA ILE A 361 -13.17 13.54 -6.98
C ILE A 361 -14.03 14.53 -6.19
N SER A 362 -15.24 14.81 -6.66
CA SER A 362 -16.20 15.65 -5.94
C SER A 362 -17.35 14.80 -5.39
N ILE A 363 -18.01 15.30 -4.35
CA ILE A 363 -19.17 14.61 -3.74
C ILE A 363 -20.29 14.34 -4.77
N PRO A 364 -20.64 15.28 -5.68
CA PRO A 364 -21.60 15.01 -6.76
C PRO A 364 -21.30 13.75 -7.59
N ASP A 365 -20.02 13.44 -7.81
CA ASP A 365 -19.60 12.26 -8.58
C ASP A 365 -19.91 10.95 -7.84
N ILE A 366 -20.01 11.00 -6.51
CA ILE A 366 -20.33 9.86 -5.63
C ILE A 366 -21.83 9.72 -5.43
N LEU A 367 -22.59 10.82 -5.44
CA LEU A 367 -24.03 10.81 -5.13
C LEU A 367 -24.86 9.96 -6.10
N HIS A 368 -24.43 9.85 -7.36
CA HIS A 368 -25.10 9.03 -8.37
C HIS A 368 -24.81 7.53 -8.24
N LEU A 369 -23.85 7.15 -7.41
CA LEU A 369 -23.50 5.76 -7.17
C LEU A 369 -24.43 5.18 -6.09
N LYS A 370 -24.80 3.90 -6.23
CA LYS A 370 -25.53 3.14 -5.19
C LYS A 370 -24.74 2.98 -3.88
N THR A 371 -23.56 3.58 -3.78
CA THR A 371 -22.57 3.41 -2.72
C THR A 371 -22.85 4.23 -1.47
N ILE A 372 -23.76 5.22 -1.52
CA ILE A 372 -24.10 6.03 -0.33
C ILE A 372 -24.50 5.14 0.85
N SER A 373 -25.43 4.19 0.64
CA SER A 373 -25.85 3.30 1.73
C SER A 373 -24.70 2.45 2.25
N GLN A 374 -23.84 1.96 1.36
CA GLN A 374 -22.67 1.13 1.69
C GLN A 374 -21.63 1.91 2.50
N CYS A 375 -21.44 3.21 2.25
CA CYS A 375 -20.55 4.05 3.06
C CYS A 375 -20.97 4.09 4.54
N PHE A 376 -22.27 3.95 4.82
CA PHE A 376 -22.83 3.95 6.17
C PHE A 376 -23.08 2.53 6.71
N GLU A 377 -22.87 1.45 5.93
CA GLU A 377 -23.18 0.09 6.37
C GLU A 377 -22.31 -0.39 7.54
N PHE A 378 -21.11 0.17 7.73
CA PHE A 378 -20.27 -0.21 8.86
C PHE A 378 -20.93 0.08 10.23
N PHE A 379 -21.89 1.01 10.29
CA PHE A 379 -22.71 1.25 11.48
C PHE A 379 -23.66 0.09 11.82
N LEU A 380 -23.90 -0.84 10.88
CA LEU A 380 -24.72 -2.03 11.06
C LEU A 380 -23.90 -3.26 11.49
N GLY A 381 -22.58 -3.24 11.28
CA GLY A 381 -21.66 -4.31 11.59
C GLY A 381 -21.05 -4.23 13.00
N ASP A 382 -19.92 -4.88 13.19
CA ASP A 382 -19.13 -4.78 14.43
C ASP A 382 -18.41 -3.43 14.49
N LEU A 383 -18.78 -2.61 15.48
CA LEU A 383 -18.23 -1.27 15.67
C LEU A 383 -16.74 -1.28 16.02
N SER A 384 -16.18 -2.41 16.48
CA SER A 384 -14.73 -2.53 16.69
C SER A 384 -13.92 -2.47 15.39
N ASN A 385 -14.54 -2.77 14.25
CA ASN A 385 -13.90 -2.74 12.93
C ASN A 385 -14.01 -1.37 12.25
N ALA A 386 -14.61 -0.38 12.92
CA ALA A 386 -14.75 0.96 12.38
C ALA A 386 -13.38 1.62 12.18
N ASN A 387 -13.17 2.15 10.97
CA ASN A 387 -11.96 2.88 10.61
C ASN A 387 -12.25 4.38 10.53
N VAL A 388 -11.28 5.21 10.93
CA VAL A 388 -11.34 6.68 10.82
C VAL A 388 -11.71 7.13 9.40
N ASN A 389 -11.23 6.42 8.38
CA ASN A 389 -11.56 6.73 6.99
C ASN A 389 -13.05 6.56 6.68
N ASN A 390 -13.73 5.58 7.29
CA ASN A 390 -15.16 5.37 7.08
C ASN A 390 -15.96 6.53 7.68
N VAL A 391 -15.59 6.96 8.90
CA VAL A 391 -16.23 8.10 9.57
C VAL A 391 -15.96 9.39 8.82
N LYS A 392 -14.73 9.63 8.36
CA LYS A 392 -14.37 10.78 7.52
C LYS A 392 -15.17 10.81 6.22
N LEU A 393 -15.37 9.67 5.57
CA LEU A 393 -16.19 9.60 4.36
C LEU A 393 -17.64 9.96 4.65
N CYS A 394 -18.24 9.40 5.70
CA CYS A 394 -19.59 9.77 6.15
C CYS A 394 -19.69 11.26 6.46
N LEU A 395 -18.68 11.82 7.13
CA LEU A 395 -18.60 13.24 7.45
C LEU A 395 -18.54 14.06 6.16
N SER A 396 -17.66 13.76 5.21
CA SER A 396 -17.58 14.48 3.93
C SER A 396 -18.88 14.43 3.13
N LEU A 397 -19.58 13.29 3.13
CA LEU A 397 -20.90 13.16 2.48
C LEU A 397 -21.96 14.00 3.20
N ASP A 398 -21.97 14.00 4.53
CA ASP A 398 -22.92 14.74 5.34
C ASP A 398 -22.62 16.24 5.47
N SER A 399 -21.39 16.70 5.27
CA SER A 399 -21.08 18.13 5.20
C SER A 399 -21.42 18.73 3.83
N ALA A 400 -21.57 17.91 2.79
CA ALA A 400 -21.70 18.38 1.40
C ALA A 400 -23.08 19.01 1.11
N PRO A 401 -23.16 20.21 0.52
CA PRO A 401 -24.44 20.87 0.23
C PRO A 401 -25.28 20.10 -0.79
N GLU A 402 -24.67 19.33 -1.69
CA GLU A 402 -25.35 18.56 -2.73
C GLU A 402 -26.06 17.31 -2.20
N MET A 403 -25.69 16.84 -1.00
CA MET A 403 -26.33 15.68 -0.37
C MET A 403 -27.73 16.04 0.14
N GLU A 404 -28.78 15.45 -0.43
CA GLU A 404 -30.14 15.77 0.02
C GLU A 404 -30.42 15.19 1.42
N SER A 405 -30.99 16.00 2.32
CA SER A 405 -31.44 15.55 3.65
C SER A 405 -32.43 14.38 3.59
N LYS A 406 -33.17 14.24 2.48
CA LYS A 406 -34.07 13.11 2.23
C LYS A 406 -33.32 11.78 2.08
N LEU A 407 -32.15 11.79 1.43
CA LEU A 407 -31.31 10.60 1.29
C LEU A 407 -30.76 10.17 2.65
N LEU A 408 -30.23 11.11 3.45
CA LEU A 408 -29.77 10.86 4.81
C LEU A 408 -30.89 10.28 5.70
N SER A 409 -32.10 10.85 5.60
CA SER A 409 -33.30 10.39 6.30
C SER A 409 -33.71 8.96 5.92
N GLN A 410 -33.43 8.52 4.69
CA GLN A 410 -33.70 7.14 4.24
C GLN A 410 -32.72 6.12 4.83
N LEU A 411 -31.51 6.54 5.18
CA LEU A 411 -30.49 5.66 5.78
C LEU A 411 -30.88 5.20 7.19
N LYS A 412 -31.63 6.02 7.94
CA LYS A 412 -32.04 5.75 9.34
C LYS A 412 -30.87 5.42 10.28
N VAL A 413 -29.79 6.20 10.14
CA VAL A 413 -28.51 5.94 10.82
C VAL A 413 -28.30 6.76 12.08
N VAL A 414 -29.16 7.73 12.41
CA VAL A 414 -28.92 8.69 13.52
C VAL A 414 -28.67 7.97 14.84
N ARG A 415 -29.56 7.04 15.22
CA ARG A 415 -29.39 6.24 16.43
C ARG A 415 -28.10 5.42 16.43
N ARG A 416 -27.69 4.91 15.27
CA ARG A 416 -26.47 4.10 15.14
C ARG A 416 -25.21 4.95 15.26
N ILE A 417 -25.22 6.16 14.70
CA ILE A 417 -24.15 7.14 14.88
C ILE A 417 -24.02 7.51 16.37
N GLY A 418 -25.14 7.74 17.06
CA GLY A 418 -25.17 7.98 18.50
C GLY A 418 -24.58 6.83 19.32
N ASN A 419 -25.03 5.60 19.05
CA ASN A 419 -24.47 4.39 19.69
C ASN A 419 -22.97 4.21 19.40
N PHE A 420 -22.52 4.59 18.20
CA PHE A 420 -21.11 4.54 17.83
C PHE A 420 -20.28 5.57 18.59
N LEU A 421 -20.79 6.78 18.79
CA LEU A 421 -20.16 7.78 19.65
C LEU A 421 -20.02 7.27 21.09
N GLU A 422 -21.07 6.69 21.66
CA GLU A 422 -21.03 6.03 22.98
C GLU A 422 -19.94 4.96 23.06
N PHE A 423 -19.86 4.11 22.03
CA PHE A 423 -18.86 3.06 21.95
C PHE A 423 -17.43 3.62 21.87
N VAL A 424 -17.20 4.61 20.99
CA VAL A 424 -15.90 5.30 20.82
C VAL A 424 -15.45 5.95 22.14
N CYS A 425 -16.35 6.62 22.85
CA CYS A 425 -16.08 7.20 24.17
C CYS A 425 -15.76 6.13 25.21
N ALA A 426 -16.57 5.07 25.29
CA ALA A 426 -16.40 4.01 26.28
C ALA A 426 -15.11 3.19 26.07
N LYS A 427 -14.65 3.08 24.83
CA LYS A 427 -13.42 2.36 24.46
C LYS A 427 -12.17 3.23 24.41
N GLY A 428 -12.29 4.55 24.52
CA GLY A 428 -11.16 5.47 24.45
C GLY A 428 -10.51 5.50 23.06
N MET A 429 -11.30 5.42 21.99
CA MET A 429 -10.79 5.48 20.62
C MET A 429 -10.63 6.95 20.17
N GLU A 430 -9.59 7.61 20.66
CA GLU A 430 -9.37 9.07 20.49
C GLU A 430 -9.40 9.52 19.02
N GLU A 431 -8.78 8.77 18.10
CA GLU A 431 -8.72 9.11 16.67
C GLU A 431 -10.09 9.17 15.97
N LEU A 432 -11.11 8.50 16.53
CA LEU A 432 -12.47 8.47 16.01
C LEU A 432 -13.40 9.49 16.67
N LEU A 433 -13.02 10.04 17.82
CA LEU A 433 -13.89 10.86 18.65
C LEU A 433 -14.29 12.14 17.94
N GLU A 434 -13.31 12.92 17.48
CA GLU A 434 -13.54 14.19 16.78
C GLU A 434 -14.30 14.01 15.45
N PRO A 435 -13.93 13.08 14.55
CA PRO A 435 -14.70 12.82 13.33
C PRO A 435 -16.15 12.38 13.60
N THR A 436 -16.38 11.55 14.63
CA THR A 436 -17.72 11.06 14.96
C THR A 436 -18.59 12.17 15.55
N LEU A 437 -18.03 13.03 16.39
CA LEU A 437 -18.69 14.23 16.89
C LEU A 437 -19.01 15.21 15.75
N GLY A 438 -18.06 15.40 14.83
CA GLY A 438 -18.28 16.20 13.61
C GLY A 438 -19.47 15.68 12.81
N LEU A 439 -19.57 14.35 12.65
CA LEU A 439 -20.70 13.72 11.96
C LEU A 439 -22.03 13.97 12.69
N CYS A 440 -22.06 13.88 14.02
CA CYS A 440 -23.25 14.22 14.81
C CYS A 440 -23.65 15.69 14.61
N ARG A 441 -22.67 16.60 14.67
CA ARG A 441 -22.90 18.04 14.50
C ARG A 441 -23.49 18.34 13.13
N ASP A 442 -22.98 17.74 12.07
CA ASP A 442 -23.38 18.06 10.70
C ASP A 442 -24.82 17.56 10.42
N PHE A 443 -25.18 16.35 10.85
CA PHE A 443 -26.56 15.84 10.80
C PHE A 443 -27.53 16.80 11.52
N LEU A 444 -27.14 17.27 12.70
CA LEU A 444 -27.93 18.23 13.49
C LEU A 444 -28.02 19.58 12.77
N ALA A 445 -26.92 20.11 12.25
CA ALA A 445 -26.90 21.39 11.54
C ALA A 445 -27.79 21.36 10.29
N ARG A 446 -27.78 20.26 9.53
CA ARG A 446 -28.67 20.07 8.36
C ARG A 446 -30.14 20.12 8.76
N SER A 447 -30.50 19.45 9.86
CA SER A 447 -31.89 19.46 10.34
C SER A 447 -32.38 20.85 10.75
N VAL A 448 -31.51 21.67 11.36
CA VAL A 448 -31.80 23.08 11.74
C VAL A 448 -31.86 24.01 10.53
N SER A 449 -31.03 23.77 9.51
CA SER A 449 -31.01 24.61 8.30
C SER A 449 -32.29 24.45 7.47
N CYS A 450 -32.94 23.29 7.54
CA CYS A 450 -34.19 23.00 6.84
C CYS A 450 -35.42 23.69 7.44
N THR A 451 -35.36 24.19 8.68
CA THR A 451 -36.48 24.87 9.37
C THR A 451 -36.70 26.34 8.96
N LYS A 452 -35.92 26.86 7.99
CA LYS A 452 -35.93 28.22 7.37
C LYS A 452 -35.81 29.43 8.31
N GLY A 453 -34.77 30.24 8.06
CA GLY A 453 -34.80 31.69 8.33
C GLY A 453 -33.85 32.25 9.40
N PHE A 454 -32.81 31.54 9.82
CA PHE A 454 -31.81 32.10 10.75
C PHE A 454 -30.50 32.43 10.02
N SER A 455 -30.20 33.73 9.94
CA SER A 455 -28.86 34.21 9.55
C SER A 455 -27.82 33.68 10.54
N TYR A 456 -26.73 33.12 10.02
CA TYR A 456 -25.54 32.81 10.80
C TYR A 456 -24.99 34.11 11.40
N THR A 457 -25.21 34.30 12.70
CA THR A 457 -24.29 35.08 13.52
C THR A 457 -23.50 34.11 14.37
N THR A 458 -22.18 34.19 14.28
CA THR A 458 -21.17 33.51 15.10
C THR A 458 -21.25 33.88 16.59
N GLU A 459 -22.22 34.70 16.99
CA GLU A 459 -22.51 35.05 18.37
C GLU A 459 -23.74 34.27 18.88
N PRO A 460 -23.71 33.73 20.12
CA PRO A 460 -24.88 33.13 20.73
C PRO A 460 -25.99 34.18 20.83
N ALA A 461 -27.08 33.97 20.08
CA ALA A 461 -28.24 34.84 20.15
C ALA A 461 -28.68 35.00 21.61
N PRO A 462 -28.82 36.23 22.13
CA PRO A 462 -29.12 36.48 23.53
C PRO A 462 -30.46 35.83 23.88
N LEU A 463 -30.51 35.13 25.03
CA LEU A 463 -31.69 34.47 25.60
C LEU A 463 -32.91 35.41 25.84
N GLY A 464 -32.86 36.68 25.42
CA GLY A 464 -33.87 37.71 25.65
C GLY A 464 -34.85 37.98 24.51
N ASP A 465 -34.45 37.83 23.23
CA ASP A 465 -35.26 38.34 22.10
C ASP A 465 -35.46 37.30 20.99
N CYS A 466 -36.21 36.24 21.30
CA CYS A 466 -36.89 35.46 20.25
C CYS A 466 -38.40 35.65 20.40
N PRO A 467 -39.11 36.15 19.37
CA PRO A 467 -40.57 36.11 19.36
C PRO A 467 -41.01 34.64 19.51
N PRO A 468 -42.21 34.38 20.07
CA PRO A 468 -42.71 33.02 20.19
C PRO A 468 -42.64 32.36 18.81
N GLU A 469 -42.00 31.19 18.74
CA GLU A 469 -41.91 30.37 17.53
C GLU A 469 -43.34 30.06 17.09
N VAL A 470 -43.88 30.92 16.23
CA VAL A 470 -45.07 30.60 15.44
C VAL A 470 -44.61 29.43 14.60
N SER A 471 -45.29 28.30 14.76
CA SER A 471 -45.13 27.07 13.99
C SER A 471 -45.13 27.39 12.50
N GLY A 472 -43.96 27.72 11.96
CA GLY A 472 -43.74 27.79 10.53
C GLY A 472 -44.00 26.39 10.01
N VAL A 473 -44.76 26.30 8.93
CA VAL A 473 -45.03 25.02 8.25
C VAL A 473 -43.68 24.41 7.87
N ILE A 474 -43.19 23.50 8.71
CA ILE A 474 -42.02 22.67 8.43
C ILE A 474 -42.41 21.90 7.18
N ASP A 475 -41.67 22.08 6.09
CA ASP A 475 -41.85 21.20 4.94
C ASP A 475 -41.32 19.81 5.38
N PRO A 476 -42.18 18.82 5.68
CA PRO A 476 -41.77 17.57 6.32
C PRO A 476 -40.89 16.70 5.40
N GLN A 477 -40.69 17.15 4.16
CA GLN A 477 -39.92 16.51 3.13
C GLN A 477 -38.44 16.90 3.14
N GLN A 478 -38.04 17.97 3.85
CA GLN A 478 -36.66 18.47 3.85
C GLN A 478 -35.85 18.14 5.12
N CYS A 479 -36.48 17.73 6.23
CA CYS A 479 -35.74 17.41 7.46
C CYS A 479 -35.37 15.91 7.59
N ILE A 480 -34.28 15.63 8.30
CA ILE A 480 -33.87 14.27 8.70
C ILE A 480 -34.87 13.76 9.76
N ARG A 481 -35.56 12.65 9.47
CA ARG A 481 -36.76 12.23 10.25
C ARG A 481 -36.42 11.58 11.58
N ASP A 482 -35.29 10.89 11.66
CA ASP A 482 -34.79 10.18 12.84
C ASP A 482 -33.87 11.06 13.70
N ILE A 483 -33.78 12.38 13.44
CA ILE A 483 -32.87 13.28 14.16
C ILE A 483 -33.12 13.32 15.68
N ALA A 484 -34.36 13.10 16.09
CA ALA A 484 -34.77 13.06 17.50
C ALA A 484 -34.10 11.91 18.29
N ASP A 485 -33.62 10.86 17.61
CA ASP A 485 -32.95 9.73 18.26
C ASP A 485 -31.65 10.16 18.97
N PHE A 486 -30.99 11.24 18.52
CA PHE A 486 -29.85 11.85 19.23
C PHE A 486 -30.20 12.36 20.63
N GLY A 487 -31.49 12.52 20.96
CA GLY A 487 -31.94 12.84 22.32
C GLY A 487 -31.44 11.83 23.37
N SER A 488 -31.23 10.57 22.97
CA SER A 488 -30.66 9.54 23.84
C SER A 488 -29.17 9.76 24.16
N ASN A 489 -28.44 10.48 23.30
CA ASN A 489 -27.00 10.69 23.41
C ASN A 489 -26.63 12.03 24.08
N VAL A 490 -27.61 12.80 24.58
CA VAL A 490 -27.39 14.08 25.27
C VAL A 490 -26.39 13.94 26.43
N GLY A 491 -26.49 12.84 27.19
CA GLY A 491 -25.57 12.57 28.31
C GLY A 491 -24.10 12.46 27.89
N VAL A 492 -23.83 11.98 26.67
CA VAL A 492 -22.47 11.86 26.10
C VAL A 492 -22.00 13.20 25.56
N PHE A 493 -22.85 13.95 24.85
CA PHE A 493 -22.49 15.29 24.39
C PHE A 493 -22.15 16.22 25.57
N LEU A 494 -22.89 16.15 26.67
CA LEU A 494 -22.60 16.90 27.89
C LEU A 494 -21.27 16.48 28.52
N GLU A 495 -20.98 15.19 28.57
CA GLU A 495 -19.72 14.68 29.10
C GLU A 495 -18.52 15.16 28.28
N LEU A 496 -18.63 15.08 26.95
CA LEU A 496 -17.60 15.52 26.03
C LEU A 496 -17.45 17.05 26.00
N SER A 497 -18.52 17.82 26.29
CA SER A 497 -18.43 19.28 26.46
C SER A 497 -17.52 19.71 27.63
N ALA A 498 -17.25 18.79 28.56
CA ALA A 498 -16.32 18.97 29.66
C ALA A 498 -14.92 18.38 29.38
N SER A 499 -14.66 17.93 28.15
CA SER A 499 -13.35 17.40 27.72
C SER A 499 -12.24 18.45 27.91
N ARG A 500 -11.02 17.96 28.10
CA ARG A 500 -9.81 18.81 28.15
C ARG A 500 -9.39 19.30 26.77
N GLU A 501 -9.74 18.56 25.74
CA GLU A 501 -9.46 18.90 24.36
C GLU A 501 -10.51 19.89 23.85
N THR A 502 -10.06 21.07 23.43
CA THR A 502 -10.94 22.19 23.09
C THR A 502 -11.77 21.89 21.84
N SER A 503 -11.20 21.24 20.82
CA SER A 503 -11.94 20.87 19.59
C SER A 503 -13.14 19.97 19.91
N VAL A 504 -12.90 18.90 20.66
CA VAL A 504 -13.92 17.96 21.13
C VAL A 504 -14.98 18.65 21.98
N ALA A 505 -14.56 19.46 22.96
CA ALA A 505 -15.47 20.19 23.83
C ALA A 505 -16.35 21.19 23.07
N ASP A 506 -15.79 21.89 22.09
CA ASP A 506 -16.50 22.87 21.26
C ASP A 506 -17.52 22.19 20.35
N ILE A 507 -17.12 21.12 19.65
CA ILE A 507 -18.03 20.37 18.75
C ILE A 507 -19.15 19.71 19.56
N ALA A 508 -18.85 19.11 20.71
CA ALA A 508 -19.87 18.51 21.58
C ALA A 508 -20.86 19.56 22.13
N SER A 509 -20.36 20.73 22.52
CA SER A 509 -21.21 21.85 22.93
C SER A 509 -22.12 22.33 21.81
N GLN A 510 -21.60 22.41 20.58
CA GLN A 510 -22.39 22.74 19.40
C GLN A 510 -23.47 21.68 19.13
N CYS A 511 -23.16 20.39 19.28
CA CYS A 511 -24.14 19.31 19.13
C CYS A 511 -25.33 19.48 20.09
N VAL A 512 -25.10 19.80 21.37
CA VAL A 512 -26.20 20.05 22.32
C VAL A 512 -27.08 21.22 21.89
N VAL A 513 -26.46 22.33 21.46
CA VAL A 513 -27.21 23.52 21.03
C VAL A 513 -28.01 23.25 19.76
N LEU A 514 -27.41 22.54 18.78
CA LEU A 514 -28.09 22.19 17.54
C LEU A 514 -29.21 21.17 17.79
N LEU A 515 -29.02 20.21 18.70
CA LEU A 515 -30.05 19.23 19.09
C LEU A 515 -31.24 19.90 19.79
N LEU A 516 -31.00 20.90 20.64
CA LEU A 516 -32.07 21.71 21.23
C LEU A 516 -32.90 22.44 20.18
N LYS A 517 -32.30 22.87 19.08
CA LYS A 517 -33.00 23.52 17.96
C LYS A 517 -33.69 22.51 17.05
N ALA A 518 -33.07 21.36 16.81
CA ALA A 518 -33.54 20.32 15.89
C ALA A 518 -34.68 19.47 16.47
N ALA A 519 -34.55 19.05 17.73
CA ALA A 519 -35.49 18.20 18.44
C ALA A 519 -35.70 18.72 19.88
N PRO A 520 -36.39 19.87 20.07
CA PRO A 520 -36.46 20.56 21.36
C PRO A 520 -36.99 19.71 22.52
N ARG A 521 -37.96 18.82 22.26
CA ARG A 521 -38.61 18.00 23.30
C ARG A 521 -37.65 16.92 23.82
N GLU A 522 -37.05 16.17 22.92
CA GLU A 522 -36.13 15.07 23.22
C GLU A 522 -34.83 15.61 23.82
N ALA A 523 -34.30 16.71 23.26
CA ALA A 523 -33.13 17.40 23.79
C ALA A 523 -33.35 17.93 25.21
N THR A 524 -34.50 18.56 25.46
CA THR A 524 -34.87 19.06 26.80
C THR A 524 -35.02 17.91 27.79
N THR A 525 -35.69 16.81 27.38
CA THR A 525 -35.79 15.60 28.21
C THR A 525 -34.40 15.06 28.57
N GLY A 526 -33.51 14.94 27.58
CA GLY A 526 -32.15 14.44 27.78
C GLY A 526 -31.32 15.36 28.68
N LEU A 527 -31.43 16.68 28.54
CA LEU A 527 -30.73 17.65 29.37
C LEU A 527 -31.19 17.60 30.83
N LEU A 528 -32.50 17.51 31.04
CA LEU A 528 -33.09 17.48 32.38
C LEU A 528 -32.82 16.17 33.11
N THR A 529 -32.75 15.06 32.40
CA THR A 529 -32.36 13.75 32.97
C THR A 529 -30.86 13.62 33.24
N ASN A 530 -30.03 14.41 32.55
CA ASN A 530 -28.58 14.47 32.75
C ASN A 530 -28.14 15.75 33.48
N PHE A 531 -29.02 16.34 34.29
CA PHE A 531 -28.81 17.58 35.03
C PHE A 531 -27.43 17.66 35.72
N PRO A 532 -26.94 16.61 36.42
CA PRO A 532 -25.63 16.65 37.09
C PRO A 532 -24.44 16.91 36.15
N LYS A 533 -24.57 16.61 34.85
CA LYS A 533 -23.50 16.81 33.85
C LYS A 533 -23.51 18.22 33.24
N VAL A 534 -24.54 19.04 33.48
CA VAL A 534 -24.69 20.39 32.91
C VAL A 534 -23.87 21.41 33.72
N THR A 535 -22.54 21.32 33.66
CA THR A 535 -21.66 22.18 34.47
C THR A 535 -21.10 23.39 33.72
N ARG A 536 -21.27 23.47 32.38
CA ARG A 536 -20.70 24.55 31.54
C ARG A 536 -21.60 25.14 30.46
N MET A 537 -22.83 24.64 30.29
CA MET A 537 -23.69 24.99 29.14
C MET A 537 -24.91 25.85 29.51
N LEU A 538 -24.66 27.08 29.97
CA LEU A 538 -25.71 28.02 30.44
C LEU A 538 -26.82 28.29 29.41
N HIS A 539 -26.45 28.42 28.12
CA HIS A 539 -27.42 28.73 27.06
C HIS A 539 -28.37 27.56 26.80
N ALA A 540 -27.84 26.35 26.74
CA ALA A 540 -28.62 25.12 26.61
C ALA A 540 -29.56 24.90 27.80
N LEU A 541 -29.07 25.18 29.02
CA LEU A 541 -29.87 25.10 30.25
C LEU A 541 -31.07 26.06 30.21
N GLY A 542 -30.84 27.34 29.91
CA GLY A 542 -31.91 28.33 29.83
C GLY A 542 -32.96 27.99 28.76
N TYR A 543 -32.50 27.56 27.58
CA TYR A 543 -33.40 27.14 26.49
C TYR A 543 -34.24 25.90 26.87
N ALA A 544 -33.63 24.88 27.49
CA ALA A 544 -34.34 23.69 27.95
C ALA A 544 -35.42 24.02 29.00
N CYS A 545 -35.12 24.91 29.95
CA CYS A 545 -36.09 25.35 30.95
C CYS A 545 -37.29 26.06 30.31
N LYS A 546 -37.04 26.93 29.32
CA LYS A 546 -38.09 27.60 28.56
C LYS A 546 -38.94 26.60 27.77
N GLN A 547 -38.32 25.61 27.12
CA GLN A 547 -39.02 24.60 26.33
C GLN A 547 -39.85 23.64 27.18
N TYR A 548 -39.40 23.28 28.38
CA TYR A 548 -40.17 22.48 29.34
C TYR A 548 -41.56 23.09 29.61
N LEU A 549 -41.61 24.42 29.79
CA LEU A 549 -42.84 25.17 30.04
C LEU A 549 -43.70 25.29 28.79
N LEU A 550 -43.07 25.61 27.65
CA LEU A 550 -43.78 25.74 26.36
C LEU A 550 -44.45 24.43 25.93
N HIS A 551 -43.82 23.29 26.23
CA HIS A 551 -44.30 21.98 25.83
C HIS A 551 -45.05 21.21 26.93
N ALA A 552 -45.30 21.82 28.09
CA ALA A 552 -46.00 21.22 29.23
C ALA A 552 -45.47 19.81 29.59
N MET A 553 -44.14 19.68 29.67
CA MET A 553 -43.50 18.39 29.92
C MET A 553 -43.75 17.91 31.37
N ILE A 554 -44.01 16.61 31.55
CA ILE A 554 -44.33 15.99 32.86
C ILE A 554 -43.11 15.25 33.44
N LEU A 555 -41.91 15.82 33.30
CA LEU A 555 -40.70 15.25 33.91
C LEU A 555 -40.56 15.76 35.34
N SER A 556 -40.40 14.83 36.30
CA SER A 556 -40.06 15.13 37.69
C SER A 556 -38.56 15.40 37.82
N ILE A 557 -38.18 16.61 38.21
CA ILE A 557 -36.78 17.01 38.41
C ILE A 557 -36.55 17.15 39.92
N SER A 558 -35.45 16.59 40.43
CA SER A 558 -35.18 16.62 41.88
C SER A 558 -34.76 18.01 42.36
N ILE A 559 -35.24 18.42 43.54
CA ILE A 559 -34.85 19.70 44.19
C ILE A 559 -33.34 19.76 44.45
N SER A 560 -32.74 18.61 44.79
CA SER A 560 -31.31 18.51 45.08
C SER A 560 -30.42 18.80 43.86
N GLU A 561 -30.88 18.45 42.67
CA GLU A 561 -30.16 18.70 41.41
C GLU A 561 -30.34 20.15 40.96
N ILE A 562 -31.57 20.70 41.06
CA ILE A 562 -31.87 22.11 40.75
C ILE A 562 -30.99 23.03 41.60
N SER A 563 -30.95 22.81 42.92
CA SER A 563 -30.16 23.63 43.84
C SER A 563 -28.65 23.60 43.56
N ARG A 564 -28.08 22.45 43.16
CA ARG A 564 -26.67 22.35 42.76
C ARG A 564 -26.33 23.22 41.55
N ILE A 565 -27.20 23.23 40.53
CA ILE A 565 -27.01 24.08 39.36
C ILE A 565 -27.26 25.54 39.69
N GLU A 566 -28.24 25.88 40.53
CA GLU A 566 -28.46 27.25 40.99
C GLU A 566 -27.19 27.84 41.61
N VAL A 567 -26.44 27.05 42.40
CA VAL A 567 -25.14 27.46 42.95
C VAL A 567 -24.14 27.76 41.83
N ILE A 568 -23.94 26.85 40.87
CA ILE A 568 -23.00 27.03 39.76
C ILE A 568 -23.37 28.25 38.90
N VAL A 569 -24.66 28.40 38.55
CA VAL A 569 -25.16 29.53 37.76
C VAL A 569 -24.99 30.84 38.54
N SER A 570 -25.18 30.83 39.86
CA SER A 570 -24.96 32.00 40.72
C SER A 570 -23.49 32.42 40.81
N GLU A 571 -22.56 31.47 40.75
CA GLU A 571 -21.12 31.73 40.68
C GLU A 571 -20.74 32.33 39.31
N LEU A 572 -21.27 31.77 38.23
CA LEU A 572 -21.04 32.28 36.87
C LEU A 572 -21.66 33.67 36.65
N ASN A 573 -22.76 33.98 37.31
CA ASN A 573 -23.37 35.32 37.32
C ASN A 573 -22.45 36.38 37.95
N LYS A 574 -21.50 35.98 38.80
CA LYS A 574 -20.49 36.86 39.41
C LYS A 574 -19.20 36.96 38.59
N SER A 575 -19.14 36.34 37.41
CA SER A 575 -17.96 36.36 36.54
C SER A 575 -17.65 37.77 36.04
N SER A 576 -16.36 38.08 35.89
CA SER A 576 -15.88 39.34 35.30
C SER A 576 -16.14 39.44 33.79
N VAL A 577 -16.51 38.33 33.13
CA VAL A 577 -16.85 38.29 31.71
C VAL A 577 -18.32 38.68 31.53
N HIS A 578 -18.56 39.90 31.05
CA HIS A 578 -19.90 40.49 30.94
C HIS A 578 -20.90 39.64 30.14
N ALA A 579 -20.47 39.01 29.04
CA ALA A 579 -21.31 38.12 28.24
C ALA A 579 -21.75 36.88 29.04
N LEU A 580 -20.82 36.25 29.76
CA LEU A 580 -21.07 35.06 30.58
C LEU A 580 -22.01 35.37 31.75
N ALA A 581 -21.80 36.49 32.43
CA ALA A 581 -22.67 36.94 33.52
C ALA A 581 -24.12 37.19 33.02
N ASN A 582 -24.27 37.81 31.85
CA ASN A 582 -25.59 38.02 31.24
C ASN A 582 -26.29 36.71 30.87
N THR A 583 -25.58 35.76 30.25
CA THR A 583 -26.15 34.44 29.92
C THR A 583 -26.51 33.66 31.18
N ALA A 584 -25.69 33.72 32.22
CA ALA A 584 -25.96 33.08 33.51
C ALA A 584 -27.22 33.64 34.17
N ARG A 585 -27.40 34.97 34.14
CA ARG A 585 -28.60 35.63 34.67
C ARG A 585 -29.87 35.20 33.95
N LEU A 586 -29.84 35.09 32.62
CA LEU A 586 -30.99 34.65 31.83
C LEU A 586 -31.32 33.17 32.07
N ALA A 587 -30.29 32.31 32.15
CA ALA A 587 -30.48 30.91 32.51
C ALA A 587 -31.06 30.76 33.93
N ALA A 588 -30.61 31.56 34.90
CA ALA A 588 -31.14 31.54 36.27
C ALA A 588 -32.63 31.89 36.34
N LEU A 589 -33.08 32.87 35.56
CA LEU A 589 -34.49 33.27 35.49
C LEU A 589 -35.37 32.13 34.96
N GLU A 590 -34.95 31.45 33.89
CA GLU A 590 -35.71 30.33 33.34
C GLU A 590 -35.67 29.11 34.26
N LEU A 591 -34.55 28.84 34.93
CA LEU A 591 -34.41 27.73 35.88
C LEU A 591 -35.39 27.86 37.07
N GLN A 592 -35.61 29.08 37.56
CA GLN A 592 -36.55 29.36 38.65
C GLN A 592 -38.01 29.08 38.29
N ARG A 593 -38.34 29.04 36.98
CA ARG A 593 -39.70 28.81 36.50
C ARG A 593 -40.06 27.32 36.42
N LEU A 594 -39.09 26.41 36.58
CA LEU A 594 -39.34 24.98 36.58
C LEU A 594 -40.16 24.56 37.82
N PRO A 595 -41.15 23.66 37.67
CA PRO A 595 -41.90 23.13 38.80
C PRO A 595 -40.97 22.27 39.67
N ARG A 596 -41.00 22.53 40.98
CA ARG A 596 -40.18 21.84 41.98
C ARG A 596 -40.98 20.69 42.58
N CYS A 597 -40.63 19.46 42.23
CA CYS A 597 -41.22 18.27 42.85
C CYS A 597 -40.39 17.87 44.07
N ILE A 598 -41.07 17.68 45.22
CA ILE A 598 -40.48 17.28 46.51
C ILE A 598 -39.81 15.91 46.41
#